data_AF-A0A942N8D1-F1
#
_entry.id   AF-A0A942N8D1-F1
#
_cell.length_a   1.000
_cell.length_b   1.000
_cell.length_c   1.000
_cell.angle_alpha   90.00
_cell.angle_beta   90.00
_cell.angle_gamma   90.00
#
_symmetry.space_group_name_H-M   'P 1'
#
loop_
_entity.id
_entity.type
_entity.pdbx_description
1 polymer ?
#
loop_
_entity_poly.entity_id
_entity_poly.type
_entity_poly.pdbx_seq_one_letter_code
_entity_poly.pdbx_strand_id
1 'polypeptide(L)'
;MTYEDLRRLARQTNWEKSRLLHILLKKVFEIIDEDDFVNAYVKHLFSDDNNELELYILSEKEKLIVAKYLLAEKAAVITILDTADIESVEVRSTEENQELTIHFTSGDNIYFNSCENWDCDYKNYITDFTRSLYKL
;
A
#
# COMPACT_ATOMS: atom_id res chain seq x y z
N MET A 1 -7.54 1.98 0.66
CA MET A 1 -7.60 2.95 1.76
C MET A 1 -7.67 4.35 1.17
N THR A 2 -8.60 5.18 1.65
CA THR A 2 -8.64 6.59 1.24
C THR A 2 -7.50 7.38 1.88
N TYR A 3 -7.20 8.58 1.38
CA TYR A 3 -6.20 9.45 2.01
C TYR A 3 -6.56 9.78 3.47
N GLU A 4 -7.82 10.08 3.74
CA GLU A 4 -8.25 10.41 5.10
C GLU A 4 -8.15 9.22 6.06
N ASP A 5 -8.37 7.98 5.59
CA ASP A 5 -8.13 6.77 6.39
C ASP A 5 -6.66 6.66 6.81
N LEU A 6 -5.74 6.84 5.86
CA LEU A 6 -4.30 6.82 6.11
C LEU A 6 -3.88 7.93 7.06
N ARG A 7 -4.37 9.15 6.83
CA ARG A 7 -4.08 10.31 7.66
C ARG A 7 -4.55 10.13 9.09
N ARG A 8 -5.74 9.55 9.29
CA ARG A 8 -6.30 9.21 10.60
C ARG A 8 -5.42 8.18 11.31
N LEU A 9 -4.99 7.12 10.61
CA LEU A 9 -4.13 6.08 11.17
C LEU A 9 -2.74 6.58 11.53
N ALA A 10 -2.14 7.39 10.67
CA ALA A 10 -0.82 8.00 10.90
C ALA A 10 -0.80 8.98 12.09
N ARG A 11 -1.96 9.49 12.50
CA ARG A 11 -2.11 10.40 13.65
C ARG A 11 -2.33 9.68 14.99
N GLN A 12 -2.53 8.37 15.00
CA GLN A 12 -2.67 7.62 16.25
C GLN A 12 -1.32 7.61 16.99
N THR A 13 -1.27 8.23 18.17
CA THR A 13 -0.02 8.50 18.89
C THR A 13 0.53 7.31 19.68
N ASN A 14 -0.28 6.27 19.89
CA ASN A 14 0.05 5.17 20.80
C ASN A 14 0.70 3.97 20.10
N TRP A 15 1.02 4.09 18.81
CA TRP A 15 1.40 2.96 18.00
C TRP A 15 2.61 3.27 17.10
N GLU A 16 3.66 2.45 17.20
CA GLU A 16 4.92 2.63 16.44
C GLU A 16 4.68 2.63 14.93
N LYS A 17 3.80 1.74 14.44
CA LYS A 17 3.46 1.65 13.01
C LYS A 17 2.75 2.91 12.50
N SER A 18 1.96 3.62 13.32
CA SER A 18 1.40 4.93 12.96
C SER A 18 2.47 5.97 12.71
N ARG A 19 3.52 5.99 13.54
CA ARG A 19 4.67 6.88 13.35
C ARG A 19 5.42 6.55 12.06
N LEU A 20 5.64 5.28 11.77
CA LEU A 20 6.29 4.84 10.53
C LEU A 20 5.44 5.19 9.31
N LEU A 21 4.12 4.97 9.38
CA LEU A 21 3.18 5.35 8.33
C LEU A 21 3.20 6.86 8.08
N HIS A 22 3.26 7.68 9.14
CA HIS A 22 3.41 9.12 9.01
C HIS A 22 4.70 9.52 8.27
N ILE A 23 5.83 8.87 8.59
CA ILE A 23 7.11 9.11 7.91
C ILE A 23 7.01 8.75 6.42
N LEU A 24 6.45 7.59 6.09
CA LEU A 24 6.26 7.15 4.70
C LEU A 24 5.35 8.09 3.93
N LEU A 25 4.19 8.46 4.49
CA LEU A 25 3.27 9.40 3.86
C LEU A 25 3.94 10.75 3.58
N LYS A 26 4.66 11.31 4.56
CA LYS A 26 5.38 12.56 4.36
C LYS A 26 6.38 12.45 3.20
N LYS A 27 7.10 11.34 3.11
CA LYS A 27 8.07 11.11 2.03
C LYS A 27 7.40 10.92 0.66
N VAL A 28 6.25 10.27 0.59
CA VAL A 28 5.50 10.13 -0.67
C VAL A 28 4.96 11.48 -1.14
N PHE A 29 4.44 12.32 -0.25
CA PHE A 29 3.95 13.66 -0.60
C PHE A 29 5.07 14.70 -0.85
N GLU A 30 6.34 14.33 -0.68
CA GLU A 30 7.46 15.09 -1.26
C GLU A 30 7.58 14.86 -2.79
N ILE A 31 6.89 13.83 -3.33
CA ILE A 31 7.01 13.35 -4.72
C ILE A 31 5.72 13.57 -5.51
N ILE A 32 4.55 13.38 -4.88
CA ILE A 32 3.24 13.61 -5.49
C ILE A 32 2.43 14.65 -4.74
N ASP A 33 1.48 15.27 -5.43
CA ASP A 33 0.51 16.16 -4.82
C ASP A 33 -0.59 15.34 -4.11
N GLU A 34 -1.19 15.89 -3.06
CA GLU A 34 -2.31 15.20 -2.36
C GLU A 34 -3.49 14.96 -3.30
N ASP A 35 -3.73 15.87 -4.24
CA ASP A 35 -4.80 15.79 -5.25
C ASP A 35 -4.56 14.64 -6.25
N ASP A 36 -3.32 14.16 -6.42
CA ASP A 36 -3.03 13.02 -7.28
C ASP A 36 -3.39 11.68 -6.60
N PHE A 37 -3.76 11.65 -5.31
CA PHE A 37 -4.01 10.41 -4.59
C PHE A 37 -5.33 9.75 -5.03
N VAL A 38 -5.26 8.51 -5.50
CA VAL A 38 -6.46 7.73 -5.87
C VAL A 38 -6.84 6.76 -4.75
N ASN A 39 -5.92 5.87 -4.39
CA ASN A 39 -6.15 4.82 -3.40
C ASN A 39 -4.84 4.28 -2.87
N ALA A 40 -4.86 3.63 -1.72
CA ALA A 40 -3.69 2.99 -1.15
C ALA A 40 -3.94 1.63 -0.52
N TYR A 41 -2.88 0.84 -0.42
CA TYR A 41 -2.81 -0.38 0.36
C TYR A 41 -1.61 -0.28 1.29
N VAL A 42 -1.79 -0.56 2.58
CA VAL A 42 -0.68 -0.64 3.53
C VAL A 42 -0.51 -2.10 3.89
N LYS A 43 0.68 -2.65 3.72
CA LYS A 43 1.03 -4.02 4.06
C LYS A 43 1.78 -4.05 5.40
N HIS A 44 1.55 -5.11 6.18
CA HIS A 44 2.14 -5.32 7.51
C HIS A 44 1.83 -4.19 8.50
N LEU A 45 0.68 -3.54 8.32
CA LEU A 45 0.25 -2.45 9.19
C LEU A 45 0.05 -2.99 10.62
N PHE A 46 -0.68 -4.10 10.76
CA PHE A 46 -1.02 -4.73 12.06
C PHE A 46 -0.20 -5.98 12.39
N SER A 47 0.85 -6.27 11.61
CA SER A 47 1.71 -7.43 11.85
C SER A 47 2.93 -7.00 12.67
N ASP A 48 2.96 -7.43 13.93
CA ASP A 48 4.09 -7.23 14.85
C ASP A 48 5.28 -8.16 14.52
N ASP A 49 5.03 -9.27 13.81
CA ASP A 49 6.05 -10.24 13.41
C ASP A 49 6.95 -9.73 12.26
N ASN A 50 6.47 -8.74 11.50
CA ASN A 50 7.19 -8.19 10.35
C ASN A 50 7.86 -6.85 10.71
N ASN A 51 9.19 -6.85 10.67
CA ASN A 51 10.05 -5.67 10.79
C ASN A 51 10.01 -4.75 9.54
N GLU A 52 8.88 -4.71 8.85
CA GLU A 52 8.68 -3.93 7.64
C GLU A 52 7.29 -3.28 7.69
N LEU A 53 7.18 -2.09 7.10
CA LEU A 53 5.91 -1.44 6.79
C LEU A 53 5.98 -0.99 5.33
N GLU A 54 5.01 -1.39 4.53
CA GLU A 54 4.99 -1.05 3.12
C GLU A 54 3.69 -0.31 2.78
N LEU A 55 3.80 0.79 2.06
CA LEU A 55 2.71 1.65 1.62
C LEU A 55 2.71 1.68 0.09
N TYR A 56 1.61 1.25 -0.49
CA TYR A 56 1.37 1.22 -1.93
C TYR A 56 0.33 2.29 -2.25
N ILE A 57 0.66 3.27 -3.08
CA ILE A 57 -0.23 4.38 -3.45
C ILE A 57 -0.43 4.38 -4.97
N LEU A 58 -1.69 4.33 -5.39
CA LEU A 58 -2.11 4.61 -6.75
C LEU A 58 -2.36 6.11 -6.90
N SER A 59 -1.85 6.67 -7.99
CA SER A 59 -2.00 8.08 -8.33
C SER A 59 -2.76 8.30 -9.63
N GLU A 60 -3.36 9.49 -9.80
CA GLU A 60 -4.03 9.91 -11.05
C GLU A 60 -3.06 10.01 -12.24
N LYS A 61 -1.75 10.06 -11.97
CA LYS A 61 -0.68 10.14 -12.96
C LYS A 61 -0.23 8.76 -13.48
N GLU A 62 -1.06 7.73 -13.32
CA GLU A 62 -0.77 6.35 -13.74
C GLU A 62 0.52 5.81 -13.09
N LYS A 63 0.79 6.20 -11.84
CA LYS A 63 1.92 5.69 -11.05
C LYS A 63 1.45 4.87 -9.86
N LEU A 64 2.14 3.75 -9.64
CA LEU A 64 2.13 3.00 -8.39
C LEU A 64 3.40 3.35 -7.59
N ILE A 65 3.22 4.02 -6.46
CA ILE A 65 4.29 4.40 -5.55
C ILE A 65 4.36 3.36 -4.45
N VAL A 66 5.52 2.72 -4.32
CA VAL A 66 5.81 1.72 -3.29
C VAL A 66 6.81 2.31 -2.31
N ALA A 67 6.34 2.66 -1.12
CA ALA A 67 7.13 3.24 -0.05
C ALA A 67 7.31 2.22 1.08
N LYS A 68 8.55 1.80 1.35
CA LYS A 68 8.88 0.78 2.33
C LYS A 68 9.72 1.38 3.45
N TYR A 69 9.41 1.03 4.69
CA TYR A 69 10.25 1.34 5.84
C TYR A 69 11.00 0.09 6.31
N LEU A 70 12.33 0.12 6.18
CA LEU A 70 13.22 -0.97 6.59
C LEU A 70 13.69 -0.71 8.03
N LEU A 71 13.13 -1.42 9.02
CA LEU A 71 13.41 -1.15 10.43
C LEU A 71 14.90 -1.32 10.78
N ALA A 72 15.55 -2.36 10.25
CA ALA A 72 16.95 -2.66 10.53
C ALA A 72 17.90 -1.55 10.05
N GLU A 73 17.60 -0.98 8.89
CA GLU A 73 18.40 0.09 8.27
C GLU A 73 17.96 1.49 8.73
N LYS A 74 16.81 1.58 9.40
CA LYS A 74 16.13 2.84 9.77
C LYS A 74 15.99 3.78 8.57
N ALA A 75 15.66 3.20 7.42
CA ALA A 75 15.58 3.89 6.15
C ALA A 75 14.22 3.72 5.50
N ALA A 76 13.80 4.73 4.74
CA ALA A 76 12.63 4.66 3.87
C ALA A 76 13.11 4.54 2.41
N VAL A 77 12.59 3.56 1.69
CA VAL A 77 12.86 3.33 0.27
C VAL A 77 11.58 3.63 -0.49
N ILE A 78 11.67 4.43 -1.56
CA ILE A 78 10.53 4.70 -2.44
C ILE A 78 10.88 4.23 -3.84
N THR A 79 10.04 3.37 -4.38
CA THR A 79 10.05 2.91 -5.77
C THR A 79 8.81 3.46 -6.45
N ILE A 80 8.95 3.94 -7.69
CA ILE A 80 7.83 4.43 -8.50
C ILE A 80 7.76 3.52 -9.72
N LEU A 81 6.61 2.91 -9.94
CA LEU A 81 6.31 2.05 -11.07
C LEU A 81 5.24 2.70 -11.95
N ASP A 82 5.36 2.53 -13.25
CA ASP A 82 4.33 2.93 -14.20
C ASP A 82 3.22 1.87 -14.21
N THR A 83 1.96 2.27 -14.07
CA THR A 83 0.85 1.32 -14.18
C THR A 83 0.64 0.85 -15.61
N ALA A 84 1.14 1.59 -16.61
CA ALA A 84 1.16 1.14 -18.00
C ALA A 84 2.07 -0.09 -18.22
N ASP A 85 3.03 -0.33 -17.32
CA ASP A 85 3.93 -1.49 -17.39
C ASP A 85 3.33 -2.75 -16.76
N ILE A 86 2.08 -2.70 -16.27
CA ILE A 86 1.38 -3.86 -15.72
C ILE A 86 1.00 -4.80 -16.87
N GLU A 87 1.59 -5.99 -16.86
CA GLU A 87 1.29 -7.05 -17.82
C GLU A 87 -0.01 -7.77 -17.47
N SER A 88 -0.21 -8.10 -16.19
CA SER A 88 -1.41 -8.79 -15.73
C SER A 88 -1.68 -8.58 -14.24
N VAL A 89 -2.94 -8.78 -13.87
CA VAL A 89 -3.43 -8.70 -12.49
C VAL A 89 -4.23 -9.96 -12.18
N GLU A 90 -3.75 -10.76 -11.23
CA GLU A 90 -4.43 -11.97 -10.77
C GLU A 90 -5.11 -11.72 -9.42
N VAL A 91 -6.38 -12.07 -9.31
CA VAL A 91 -7.13 -12.02 -8.05
C VAL A 91 -7.60 -13.43 -7.71
N ARG A 92 -7.31 -13.88 -6.48
CA ARG A 92 -7.81 -15.13 -5.93
C ARG A 92 -8.58 -14.84 -4.65
N SER A 93 -9.81 -15.30 -4.57
CA SER A 93 -10.66 -15.09 -3.39
C SER A 93 -11.22 -16.42 -2.90
N THR A 94 -11.08 -16.66 -1.60
CA THR A 94 -11.80 -17.68 -0.83
C THR A 94 -12.79 -16.99 0.12
N GLU A 95 -13.56 -17.76 0.89
CA GLU A 95 -14.50 -17.21 1.88
C GLU A 95 -13.79 -16.37 2.96
N GLU A 96 -12.53 -16.68 3.28
CA GLU A 96 -11.79 -16.07 4.39
C GLU A 96 -10.58 -15.23 3.96
N ASN A 97 -10.12 -15.36 2.70
CA ASN A 97 -8.92 -14.69 2.23
C ASN A 97 -9.07 -14.18 0.79
N GLN A 98 -8.49 -13.02 0.51
CA GLN A 98 -8.28 -12.49 -0.83
C GLN A 98 -6.81 -12.21 -1.07
N GLU A 99 -6.33 -12.63 -2.23
CA GLU A 99 -4.98 -12.43 -2.72
C GLU A 99 -5.02 -11.64 -4.02
N LEU A 100 -4.07 -10.71 -4.17
CA LEU A 100 -3.85 -9.92 -5.37
C LEU A 100 -2.38 -10.03 -5.77
N THR A 101 -2.13 -10.44 -7.01
CA THR A 101 -0.79 -10.41 -7.62
C THR A 101 -0.81 -9.47 -8.81
N ILE A 102 0.13 -8.53 -8.86
CA ILE A 102 0.33 -7.61 -9.98
C ILE A 102 1.67 -7.98 -10.63
N HIS A 103 1.63 -8.31 -11.91
CA HIS A 103 2.79 -8.67 -12.72
C HIS A 103 3.16 -7.50 -13.62
N PHE A 104 4.42 -7.07 -13.56
CA PHE A 104 4.96 -6.02 -14.42
C PHE A 104 5.80 -6.62 -15.55
N THR A 105 5.83 -5.93 -16.69
CA THR A 105 6.64 -6.31 -17.86
C THR A 105 8.16 -6.33 -17.59
N SER A 106 8.61 -5.62 -16.55
CA SER A 106 9.99 -5.69 -16.05
C SER A 106 10.36 -7.04 -15.41
N GLY A 107 9.35 -7.87 -15.10
CA GLY A 107 9.47 -9.08 -14.28
C GLY A 107 9.27 -8.84 -12.78
N ASP A 108 9.08 -7.59 -12.35
CA ASP A 108 8.72 -7.27 -10.97
C ASP A 108 7.29 -7.78 -10.67
N ASN A 109 7.10 -8.29 -9.45
CA ASN A 109 5.79 -8.77 -9.01
C ASN A 109 5.47 -8.19 -7.64
N ILE A 110 4.23 -7.74 -7.47
CA ILE A 110 3.71 -7.25 -6.19
C ILE A 110 2.59 -8.19 -5.74
N TYR A 111 2.68 -8.67 -4.51
CA TYR A 111 1.71 -9.58 -3.91
C TYR A 111 1.10 -8.96 -2.65
N PHE A 112 -0.22 -9.02 -2.55
CA PHE A 112 -0.99 -8.64 -1.37
C PHE A 112 -1.86 -9.82 -0.91
N ASN A 113 -1.97 -9.98 0.40
CA ASN A 113 -2.89 -10.93 1.01
C ASN A 113 -3.70 -10.27 2.12
N SER A 114 -5.02 -10.51 2.12
CA SER A 114 -5.95 -9.83 3.02
C SER A 114 -5.72 -10.16 4.48
N CYS A 115 -5.15 -11.34 4.77
CA CYS A 115 -4.79 -11.78 6.11
C CYS A 115 -3.57 -11.04 6.67
N GLU A 116 -2.73 -10.41 5.84
CA GLU A 116 -1.54 -9.66 6.29
C GLU A 116 -1.89 -8.36 7.04
N ASN A 117 -3.15 -7.93 6.97
CA ASN A 117 -3.68 -6.75 7.65
C ASN A 117 -4.99 -7.05 8.39
N TRP A 118 -5.17 -8.29 8.87
CA TRP A 118 -6.32 -8.65 9.68
C TRP A 118 -6.31 -7.90 11.02
N ASP A 119 -7.07 -6.82 11.06
CA ASP A 119 -7.73 -6.34 12.27
C ASP A 119 -9.23 -6.33 11.95
N CYS A 120 -10.03 -6.90 12.85
CA CYS A 120 -11.45 -7.21 12.69
C CYS A 120 -12.32 -5.98 12.34
N ASP A 121 -11.79 -4.77 12.56
CA ASP A 121 -12.45 -3.51 12.24
C ASP A 121 -12.07 -2.92 10.86
N TYR A 122 -11.08 -3.49 10.17
CA TYR A 122 -10.54 -2.92 8.93
C TYR A 122 -11.13 -3.61 7.70
N LYS A 123 -11.93 -2.82 6.98
CA LYS A 123 -12.44 -3.10 5.63
C LYS A 123 -11.37 -3.78 4.76
N ASN A 124 -11.75 -4.80 3.99
CA ASN A 124 -10.86 -5.41 3.01
C ASN A 124 -10.46 -4.37 1.93
N TYR A 125 -9.30 -3.75 2.12
CA TYR A 125 -8.78 -2.72 1.23
C TYR A 125 -8.17 -3.29 -0.05
N ILE A 126 -7.93 -4.60 -0.14
CA ILE A 126 -7.47 -5.24 -1.38
C ILE A 126 -8.53 -5.06 -2.46
N THR A 127 -9.80 -5.38 -2.16
CA THR A 127 -10.89 -5.21 -3.14
C THR A 127 -11.01 -3.78 -3.66
N ASP A 128 -10.96 -2.79 -2.76
CA ASP A 128 -11.05 -1.38 -3.16
C ASP A 128 -9.81 -0.97 -3.99
N PHE A 129 -8.63 -1.41 -3.59
CA PHE A 129 -7.39 -1.15 -4.31
C PHE A 129 -7.40 -1.76 -5.71
N THR A 130 -7.77 -3.04 -5.86
CA THR A 130 -7.92 -3.71 -7.15
C THR A 130 -8.92 -2.98 -8.05
N ARG A 131 -10.06 -2.53 -7.50
CA ARG A 131 -11.05 -1.76 -8.27
C ARG A 131 -10.51 -0.42 -8.76
N SER A 132 -9.70 0.27 -7.96
CA SER A 132 -9.04 1.50 -8.40
C SER A 132 -7.97 1.22 -9.45
N LEU A 133 -7.21 0.13 -9.31
CA LEU A 133 -6.18 -0.28 -10.26
C LEU A 133 -6.75 -0.50 -11.67
N TYR A 134 -7.91 -1.16 -11.80
CA TYR A 134 -8.56 -1.37 -13.10
C TYR A 134 -9.22 -0.12 -13.72
N LYS A 135 -9.24 1.01 -13.01
CA LYS A 135 -9.86 2.26 -13.46
C LYS A 135 -8.86 3.31 -13.93
N LEU A 136 -7.57 3.08 -13.66
CA LEU A 136 -6.46 3.83 -14.27
C LEU A 136 -6.35 3.37 -15.72
#